data_AF-A0A2V7R2N7-F1
#
_entry.id   AF-A0A2V7R2N7-F1
#
_cell.length_a   1.000
_cell.length_b   1.000
_cell.length_c   1.000
_cell.angle_alpha   90.00
_cell.angle_beta   90.00
_cell.angle_gamma   90.00
#
_symmetry.space_group_name_H-M   'P 1'
#
loop_
_entity.id
_entity.type
_entity.pdbx_description
1 polymer ?
#
loop_
_entity_poly.entity_id
_entity_poly.type
_entity_poly.pdbx_seq_one_letter_code
_entity_poly.pdbx_strand_id
1 'polypeptide(L)'
;MALAVAIFAMVRYFGTSYKVGPSLFLIDVTGRDQASAAGAIAGGGGARQRIGMIARIAPVDFGIQASLTTQGLVNMSGNANIVGVDQIPTGWTSCDPPGPAKAGVRDNGGNVTESGNATVVGTPPVVNDPTVNNNTFTSFGGATYAALAARATITLPSGNYSTQPALVGGSCDRSILTNWGDGQNPAAACSDYFPIIHIAGSATLNGVQGQGILLVDGDLSVQGSYQFFGIVVIQGDLKTAGGGSTDAHFWGGVMAKNADLSEQNLSGKATLNYSSCSINAVLQATSAISMMRSRGWVQLY
;
A
#
# COMPACT_ATOMS: atom_id res chain seq x y z
N MET A 1 12.23 5.60 60.55
CA MET A 1 12.84 5.28 59.25
C MET A 1 12.04 4.12 58.65
N ALA A 2 11.05 4.42 57.82
CA ALA A 2 10.19 3.41 57.21
C ALA A 2 10.80 3.00 55.87
N LEU A 3 11.21 1.73 55.77
CA LEU A 3 11.78 1.16 54.57
C LEU A 3 10.63 0.85 53.59
N ALA A 4 10.48 1.67 52.55
CA ALA A 4 9.62 1.36 51.42
C ALA A 4 10.32 0.30 50.56
N VAL A 5 9.87 -0.96 50.66
CA VAL A 5 10.27 -2.02 49.72
C VAL A 5 9.33 -1.93 48.52
N ALA A 6 9.78 -1.27 47.45
CA ALA A 6 9.12 -1.35 46.15
C ALA A 6 9.46 -2.71 45.52
N ILE A 7 8.57 -3.69 45.67
CA ILE A 7 8.64 -4.95 44.93
C ILE A 7 8.11 -4.67 43.51
N PHE A 8 9.01 -4.52 42.53
CA PHE A 8 8.64 -4.56 41.13
C PHE A 8 8.25 -6.00 40.76
N ALA A 9 6.95 -6.31 40.73
CA ALA A 9 6.47 -7.58 40.22
C ALA A 9 6.75 -7.66 38.71
N MET A 10 7.73 -8.47 38.30
CA MET A 10 7.95 -8.80 36.88
C MET A 10 6.79 -9.67 36.39
N VAL A 11 5.89 -9.09 35.58
CA VAL A 11 4.86 -9.85 34.86
C VAL A 11 5.44 -10.33 33.54
N ARG A 12 5.25 -11.62 33.23
CA ARG A 12 5.56 -12.17 31.90
C ARG A 12 4.28 -12.33 31.10
N TYR A 13 4.32 -11.97 29.83
CA TYR A 13 3.24 -12.17 28.88
C TYR A 13 3.68 -13.17 27.81
N PHE A 14 2.79 -14.08 27.45
CA PHE A 14 2.95 -14.99 26.33
C PHE A 14 1.64 -15.01 25.55
N GLY A 15 1.71 -15.10 24.22
CA GLY A 15 0.49 -15.13 23.41
C GLY A 15 0.67 -15.80 22.07
N THR A 16 -0.47 -16.17 21.49
CA THR A 16 -0.57 -16.86 20.19
C THR A 16 -1.66 -16.17 19.36
N SER A 17 -1.44 -16.01 18.07
CA SER A 17 -2.46 -15.57 17.11
C SER A 17 -2.95 -16.75 16.28
N TYR A 18 -4.26 -16.96 16.24
CA TYR A 18 -4.91 -18.00 15.43
C TYR A 18 -5.69 -17.34 14.30
N LYS A 19 -5.46 -17.76 13.06
CA LYS A 19 -6.32 -17.38 11.93
C LYS A 19 -7.59 -18.22 11.98
N VAL A 20 -8.73 -17.58 12.23
CA VAL A 20 -10.06 -18.24 12.35
C VAL A 20 -10.94 -18.01 11.11
N GLY A 21 -10.51 -17.12 10.20
CA GLY A 21 -11.12 -16.90 8.89
C GLY A 21 -10.18 -16.14 7.95
N PRO A 22 -10.62 -15.80 6.72
CA PRO A 22 -9.78 -15.09 5.75
C PRO A 22 -9.23 -13.76 6.27
N SER A 23 -10.04 -13.06 7.06
CA SER A 23 -9.75 -11.74 7.64
C SER A 23 -10.02 -11.69 9.14
N LEU A 24 -10.12 -12.82 9.84
CA LEU A 24 -10.47 -12.89 11.26
C LEU A 24 -9.41 -13.67 12.05
N PHE A 25 -8.99 -13.10 13.16
CA PHE A 25 -7.92 -13.61 14.00
C PHE A 25 -8.35 -13.63 15.47
N LEU A 26 -8.03 -14.70 16.17
CA LEU A 26 -8.10 -14.77 17.62
C LEU A 26 -6.69 -14.55 18.18
N ILE A 27 -6.52 -13.48 18.93
CA ILE A 27 -5.29 -13.19 19.67
C ILE A 27 -5.53 -13.63 21.12
N ASP A 28 -4.70 -14.55 21.59
CA ASP A 28 -4.77 -15.09 22.95
C ASP A 28 -3.52 -14.69 23.71
N VAL A 29 -3.68 -13.99 24.83
CA VAL A 29 -2.57 -13.53 25.66
C VAL A 29 -2.77 -13.98 27.09
N THR A 30 -1.75 -14.59 27.68
CA THR A 30 -1.69 -14.94 29.09
C THR A 30 -0.60 -14.12 29.78
N GLY A 31 -1.01 -13.34 30.79
CA GLY A 31 -0.12 -12.69 31.74
C GLY A 31 0.06 -13.56 32.99
N ARG A 32 1.29 -13.65 33.50
CA ARG A 32 1.59 -14.34 34.76
C ARG A 32 2.52 -13.50 35.63
N ASP A 33 2.08 -13.22 36.86
CA ASP A 33 2.92 -12.61 37.88
C ASP A 33 3.99 -13.61 38.34
N GLN A 34 5.26 -13.29 38.07
CA GLN A 34 6.39 -14.13 38.48
C GLN A 34 6.76 -13.94 39.95
N ALA A 35 6.47 -12.78 40.56
CA ALA A 35 6.86 -12.50 41.93
C ALA A 35 6.05 -13.35 42.92
N SER A 36 4.73 -13.42 42.76
CA SER A 36 3.92 -14.38 43.52
C SER A 36 4.18 -15.83 43.12
N ALA A 37 4.48 -16.13 41.85
CA ALA A 37 4.79 -17.50 41.42
C ALA A 37 6.11 -18.04 42.00
N ALA A 38 7.08 -17.16 42.27
CA ALA A 38 8.36 -17.49 42.90
C ALA A 38 8.29 -17.53 44.44
N GLY A 39 7.09 -17.39 45.03
CA GLY A 39 6.90 -17.46 46.47
C GLY A 39 7.36 -16.21 47.24
N ALA A 40 7.57 -15.07 46.56
CA ALA A 40 7.93 -13.82 47.22
C ALA A 40 6.81 -13.26 48.13
N ILE A 41 5.59 -13.82 48.01
CA ILE A 41 4.43 -13.50 48.85
C ILE A 41 3.90 -14.83 49.40
N ALA A 42 3.74 -14.94 50.73
CA ALA A 42 3.20 -16.13 51.38
C ALA A 42 1.75 -16.41 50.89
N GLY A 43 1.51 -17.59 50.33
CA GLY A 43 0.24 -17.95 49.67
C GLY A 43 0.14 -17.57 48.18
N GLY A 44 1.19 -16.98 47.60
CA GLY A 44 1.26 -16.64 46.18
C GLY A 44 1.40 -17.88 45.29
N GLY A 45 0.35 -18.21 44.53
CA GLY A 45 0.39 -19.26 43.51
C GLY A 45 0.86 -18.79 42.12
N GLY A 46 1.20 -17.50 41.98
CA GLY A 46 1.39 -16.87 40.68
C GLY A 46 0.05 -16.48 40.06
N ALA A 47 -0.42 -15.26 40.28
CA ALA A 47 -1.64 -14.77 39.64
C ALA A 47 -1.52 -14.87 38.11
N ARG A 48 -2.57 -15.38 37.47
CA ARG A 48 -2.66 -15.57 36.02
C ARG A 48 -3.92 -14.89 35.51
N GLN A 49 -3.78 -14.19 34.41
CA GLN A 49 -4.90 -13.62 33.66
C GLN A 49 -4.74 -14.00 32.19
N ARG A 50 -5.78 -14.55 31.59
CA ARG A 50 -5.82 -14.85 30.16
C ARG A 50 -6.93 -14.06 29.48
N ILE A 51 -6.59 -13.40 28.38
CA ILE A 51 -7.50 -12.59 27.59
C ILE A 51 -7.50 -13.12 26.16
N GLY A 52 -8.69 -13.33 25.61
CA GLY A 52 -8.90 -13.57 24.19
C GLY A 52 -9.43 -12.31 23.52
N MET A 53 -8.89 -11.95 22.36
CA MET A 53 -9.33 -10.83 21.55
C MET A 53 -9.59 -11.29 20.12
N ILE A 54 -10.78 -11.04 19.59
CA ILE A 54 -11.08 -11.26 18.19
C ILE A 54 -10.81 -9.96 17.43
N ALA A 55 -9.86 -10.03 16.52
CA ALA A 55 -9.49 -8.95 15.64
C ALA A 55 -9.80 -9.33 14.19
N ARG A 56 -10.14 -8.32 13.38
CA ARG A 56 -10.30 -8.47 11.95
C ARG A 56 -9.27 -7.65 11.21
N ILE A 57 -8.88 -8.14 10.05
CA ILE A 57 -8.23 -7.35 9.03
C ILE A 57 -9.34 -6.57 8.31
N ALA A 58 -9.21 -5.24 8.31
CA ALA A 58 -10.08 -4.36 7.55
C ALA A 58 -9.21 -3.66 6.49
N PRO A 59 -9.12 -4.21 5.26
CA PRO A 59 -8.37 -3.57 4.19
C PRO A 59 -9.01 -2.22 3.88
N VAL A 60 -8.15 -1.25 3.56
CA VAL A 60 -8.60 0.09 3.18
C VAL A 60 -9.21 0.01 1.79
N ASP A 61 -10.42 0.57 1.64
CA ASP A 61 -11.05 0.69 0.33
C ASP A 61 -10.68 2.02 -0.32
N PHE A 62 -9.75 1.97 -1.27
CA PHE A 62 -9.32 3.13 -2.05
C PHE A 62 -10.33 3.55 -3.12
N GLY A 63 -11.39 2.77 -3.37
CA GLY A 63 -12.37 3.08 -4.40
C GLY A 63 -11.80 3.06 -5.82
N ILE A 64 -10.76 2.25 -6.07
CA ILE A 64 -10.11 2.13 -7.37
C ILE A 64 -11.09 1.46 -8.35
N GLN A 65 -11.58 2.24 -9.31
CA GLN A 65 -12.51 1.78 -10.36
C GLN A 65 -11.99 2.06 -11.78
N ALA A 66 -10.73 2.46 -11.90
CA ALA A 66 -10.04 2.72 -13.15
C ALA A 66 -8.53 2.50 -13.00
N SER A 67 -7.80 2.43 -14.11
CA SER A 67 -6.33 2.45 -14.09
C SER A 67 -5.83 3.79 -13.54
N LEU A 68 -6.39 4.90 -14.04
CA LEU A 68 -6.15 6.25 -13.55
C LEU A 68 -7.45 6.89 -13.06
N THR A 69 -7.45 7.41 -11.82
CA THR A 69 -8.50 8.30 -11.29
C THR A 69 -7.95 9.71 -11.09
N THR A 70 -8.64 10.74 -11.58
CA THR A 70 -8.14 12.13 -11.53
C THR A 70 -9.25 13.19 -11.46
N GLN A 71 -8.89 14.43 -11.10
CA GLN A 71 -9.78 15.61 -11.15
C GLN A 71 -9.30 16.67 -12.13
N GLY A 72 -8.08 16.54 -12.65
CA GLY A 72 -7.47 17.48 -13.57
C GLY A 72 -7.56 16.99 -15.02
N LEU A 73 -7.02 17.80 -15.91
CA LEU A 73 -6.82 17.41 -17.31
C LEU A 73 -5.88 16.21 -17.38
N VAL A 74 -6.13 15.32 -18.35
CA VAL A 74 -5.22 14.22 -18.71
C VAL A 74 -4.73 14.48 -20.12
N ASN A 75 -3.47 14.86 -20.25
CA ASN A 75 -2.82 15.00 -21.56
C ASN A 75 -2.05 13.72 -21.85
N MET A 76 -2.21 13.12 -23.03
CA MET A 76 -1.46 11.94 -23.45
C MET A 76 -0.83 12.22 -24.80
N SER A 77 0.44 11.83 -24.97
CA SER A 77 1.18 12.03 -26.22
C SER A 77 1.99 10.79 -26.59
N GLY A 78 2.61 10.78 -27.77
CA GLY A 78 3.56 9.73 -28.16
C GLY A 78 2.94 8.33 -28.20
N ASN A 79 3.52 7.36 -27.49
CA ASN A 79 3.02 5.97 -27.40
C ASN A 79 2.44 5.65 -26.01
N ALA A 80 1.80 6.63 -25.36
CA ALA A 80 1.27 6.49 -24.01
C ALA A 80 0.10 5.54 -24.00
N ASN A 81 0.00 4.72 -22.95
CA ASN A 81 -1.10 3.78 -22.86
C ASN A 81 -1.66 3.71 -21.44
N ILE A 82 -2.98 3.91 -21.32
CA ILE A 82 -3.70 3.72 -20.06
C ILE A 82 -4.65 2.54 -20.28
N VAL A 83 -4.43 1.46 -19.53
CA VAL A 83 -5.17 0.20 -19.69
C VAL A 83 -5.96 -0.09 -18.41
N GLY A 84 -7.28 0.05 -18.48
CA GLY A 84 -8.24 -0.34 -17.45
C GLY A 84 -8.63 -1.82 -17.49
N VAL A 85 -8.18 -2.58 -18.49
CA VAL A 85 -8.33 -4.04 -18.51
C VAL A 85 -7.46 -4.63 -17.40
N ASP A 86 -8.02 -5.55 -16.61
CA ASP A 86 -7.26 -6.21 -15.55
C ASP A 86 -6.14 -7.05 -16.14
N GLN A 87 -4.91 -6.75 -15.75
CA GLN A 87 -3.71 -7.46 -16.17
C GLN A 87 -2.96 -7.96 -14.94
N ILE A 88 -2.50 -9.20 -15.00
CA ILE A 88 -1.62 -9.77 -13.99
C ILE A 88 -0.18 -9.42 -14.38
N PRO A 89 0.63 -8.87 -13.46
CA PRO A 89 2.03 -8.59 -13.76
C PRO A 89 2.78 -9.88 -14.10
N THR A 90 3.72 -9.78 -15.03
CA THR A 90 4.50 -10.94 -15.47
C THR A 90 5.16 -11.66 -14.28
N GLY A 91 5.01 -12.98 -14.23
CA GLY A 91 5.57 -13.83 -13.18
C GLY A 91 4.71 -13.97 -11.93
N TRP A 92 3.66 -13.17 -11.74
CA TRP A 92 2.76 -13.29 -10.60
C TRP A 92 1.76 -14.43 -10.83
N THR A 93 2.02 -15.59 -10.22
CA THR A 93 1.23 -16.82 -10.43
C THR A 93 0.20 -17.12 -9.35
N SER A 94 0.28 -16.42 -8.20
CA SER A 94 -0.63 -16.59 -7.06
C SER A 94 -1.90 -15.74 -7.14
N CYS A 95 -2.09 -15.02 -8.25
CA CYS A 95 -3.23 -14.16 -8.49
C CYS A 95 -4.49 -14.94 -8.84
N ASP A 96 -5.64 -14.42 -8.43
CA ASP A 96 -6.91 -14.81 -9.04
C ASP A 96 -6.91 -14.46 -10.55
N PRO A 97 -7.69 -15.16 -11.37
CA PRO A 97 -7.85 -14.81 -12.78
C PRO A 97 -8.26 -13.34 -12.96
N PRO A 98 -7.82 -12.66 -14.05
CA PRO A 98 -8.17 -11.26 -14.28
C PRO A 98 -9.68 -11.06 -14.25
N GLY A 99 -10.10 -10.05 -13.50
CA GLY A 99 -11.49 -9.65 -13.37
C GLY A 99 -12.03 -8.91 -14.60
N PRO A 100 -13.28 -8.43 -14.53
CA PRO A 100 -13.84 -7.62 -15.60
C PRO A 100 -13.04 -6.33 -15.78
N ALA A 101 -12.96 -5.86 -17.03
CA ALA A 101 -12.32 -4.59 -17.35
C ALA A 101 -12.96 -3.43 -16.57
N LYS A 102 -12.09 -2.55 -16.08
CA LYS A 102 -12.45 -1.28 -15.45
C LYS A 102 -12.32 -0.14 -16.45
N ALA A 103 -12.64 1.08 -16.01
CA ALA A 103 -12.38 2.23 -16.85
C ALA A 103 -10.88 2.44 -17.05
N GLY A 104 -10.47 2.96 -18.20
CA GLY A 104 -9.09 3.39 -18.39
C GLY A 104 -8.80 4.60 -17.51
N VAL A 105 -9.60 5.65 -17.71
CA VAL A 105 -9.58 6.88 -16.92
C VAL A 105 -10.95 7.10 -16.27
N ARG A 106 -10.96 7.45 -14.98
CA ARG A 106 -12.12 7.96 -14.25
C ARG A 106 -11.84 9.40 -13.83
N ASP A 107 -12.59 10.34 -14.38
CA ASP A 107 -12.42 11.76 -14.11
C ASP A 107 -13.71 12.40 -13.57
N ASN A 108 -13.71 13.71 -13.30
CA ASN A 108 -14.91 14.48 -12.92
C ASN A 108 -15.51 15.29 -14.09
N GLY A 109 -15.17 14.96 -15.34
CA GLY A 109 -15.54 15.70 -16.54
C GLY A 109 -14.42 16.60 -17.11
N GLY A 110 -13.16 16.19 -17.00
CA GLY A 110 -11.96 16.92 -17.45
C GLY A 110 -11.34 16.27 -18.68
N ASN A 111 -11.58 16.84 -19.87
CA ASN A 111 -11.25 16.26 -21.18
C ASN A 111 -9.87 15.57 -21.24
N VAL A 112 -9.89 14.23 -21.31
CA VAL A 112 -8.73 13.43 -21.71
C VAL A 112 -8.36 13.79 -23.15
N THR A 113 -7.14 14.25 -23.36
CA THR A 113 -6.64 14.65 -24.68
C THR A 113 -5.55 13.68 -25.11
N GLU A 114 -5.78 12.96 -26.20
CA GLU A 114 -4.83 12.01 -26.80
C GLU A 114 -4.15 12.67 -28.02
N SER A 115 -2.84 12.52 -28.14
CA SER A 115 -2.05 12.97 -29.29
C SER A 115 -1.01 11.91 -29.70
N GLY A 116 -0.67 11.84 -30.99
CA GLY A 116 0.22 10.79 -31.51
C GLY A 116 -0.47 9.42 -31.55
N ASN A 117 0.19 8.40 -31.01
CA ASN A 117 -0.31 7.02 -30.87
C ASN A 117 -0.73 6.70 -29.42
N ALA A 118 -1.07 7.73 -28.63
CA ALA A 118 -1.59 7.53 -27.29
C ALA A 118 -2.92 6.76 -27.33
N THR A 119 -3.16 5.88 -26.36
CA THR A 119 -4.40 5.10 -26.27
C THR A 119 -4.90 4.99 -24.84
N VAL A 120 -6.21 5.16 -24.67
CA VAL A 120 -6.92 4.74 -23.46
C VAL A 120 -7.78 3.52 -23.78
N VAL A 121 -7.53 2.43 -23.06
CA VAL A 121 -8.26 1.16 -23.18
C VAL A 121 -8.97 0.87 -21.88
N GLY A 122 -10.24 0.51 -21.94
CA GLY A 122 -11.04 0.17 -20.76
C GLY A 122 -12.50 -0.01 -21.13
N THR A 123 -13.34 -0.34 -20.14
CA THR A 123 -14.79 -0.46 -20.32
C THR A 123 -15.52 0.37 -19.26
N PRO A 124 -15.86 1.65 -19.54
CA PRO A 124 -15.52 2.41 -20.77
C PRO A 124 -14.05 2.90 -20.77
N PRO A 125 -13.49 3.35 -21.91
CA PRO A 125 -12.16 3.95 -21.94
C PRO A 125 -12.02 5.13 -20.96
N VAL A 126 -12.96 6.07 -21.02
CA VAL A 126 -13.06 7.20 -20.09
C VAL A 126 -14.45 7.19 -19.48
N VAL A 127 -14.52 7.32 -18.14
CA VAL A 127 -15.77 7.51 -17.41
C VAL A 127 -15.77 8.88 -16.73
N ASN A 128 -16.78 9.68 -17.06
CA ASN A 128 -17.02 10.97 -16.42
C ASN A 128 -17.88 10.73 -15.17
N ASP A 129 -17.26 10.82 -14.01
CA ASP A 129 -17.88 10.56 -12.73
C ASP A 129 -17.91 11.84 -11.86
N PRO A 130 -19.06 12.53 -11.77
CA PRO A 130 -19.17 13.78 -11.01
C PRO A 130 -18.98 13.59 -9.50
N THR A 131 -18.93 12.35 -9.00
CA THR A 131 -18.64 12.07 -7.59
C THR A 131 -17.15 12.16 -7.28
N VAL A 132 -16.28 12.22 -8.30
CA VAL A 132 -14.83 12.37 -8.12
C VAL A 132 -14.54 13.79 -7.62
N ASN A 133 -14.23 13.90 -6.33
CA ASN A 133 -13.99 15.16 -5.64
C ASN A 133 -12.71 15.06 -4.79
N ASN A 134 -12.34 16.13 -4.07
CA ASN A 134 -11.12 16.13 -3.25
C ASN A 134 -11.07 14.96 -2.24
N ASN A 135 -12.23 14.52 -1.72
CA ASN A 135 -12.31 13.40 -0.79
C ASN A 135 -11.95 12.07 -1.44
N THR A 136 -12.07 11.92 -2.76
CA THR A 136 -11.66 10.72 -3.51
C THR A 136 -10.16 10.43 -3.32
N PHE A 137 -9.34 11.45 -3.03
CA PHE A 137 -7.89 11.34 -2.86
C PHE A 137 -7.45 11.43 -1.39
N THR A 138 -8.39 11.70 -0.47
CA THR A 138 -8.07 11.91 0.95
C THR A 138 -8.82 10.99 1.90
N SER A 139 -9.85 10.29 1.43
CA SER A 139 -10.76 9.47 2.25
C SER A 139 -11.05 8.13 1.57
N PHE A 140 -10.76 7.03 2.26
CA PHE A 140 -10.72 5.67 1.73
C PHE A 140 -11.48 4.69 2.64
N GLY A 141 -12.80 4.62 2.50
CA GLY A 141 -13.66 3.56 3.07
C GLY A 141 -13.39 3.12 4.52
N GLY A 142 -12.86 3.99 5.39
CA GLY A 142 -12.43 3.64 6.75
C GLY A 142 -11.05 4.17 7.17
N ALA A 143 -10.26 4.72 6.25
CA ALA A 143 -9.02 5.43 6.52
C ALA A 143 -8.99 6.78 5.79
N THR A 144 -8.12 7.68 6.24
CA THR A 144 -7.79 8.92 5.50
C THR A 144 -6.38 8.83 4.96
N TYR A 145 -6.04 9.67 3.98
CA TYR A 145 -4.68 9.84 3.50
C TYR A 145 -3.72 10.15 4.67
N ALA A 146 -4.09 11.08 5.54
CA ALA A 146 -3.31 11.41 6.73
C ALA A 146 -3.12 10.22 7.67
N ALA A 147 -4.15 9.38 7.85
CA ALA A 147 -4.04 8.17 8.68
C ALA A 147 -3.18 7.08 8.02
N LEU A 148 -3.13 7.01 6.69
CA LEU A 148 -2.21 6.13 5.98
C LEU A 148 -0.77 6.67 6.04
N ALA A 149 -0.57 7.96 5.80
CA ALA A 149 0.73 8.62 5.91
C ALA A 149 1.33 8.47 7.33
N ALA A 150 0.52 8.62 8.37
CA ALA A 150 0.94 8.39 9.76
C ALA A 150 1.29 6.92 10.07
N ARG A 151 0.83 5.98 9.24
CA ARG A 151 1.16 4.54 9.32
C ARG A 151 2.22 4.12 8.31
N ALA A 152 2.82 5.06 7.59
CA ALA A 152 3.86 4.78 6.63
C ALA A 152 5.02 4.06 7.33
N THR A 153 5.44 2.93 6.76
CA THR A 153 6.63 2.20 7.20
C THR A 153 7.91 2.85 6.67
N ILE A 154 7.79 3.61 5.57
CA ILE A 154 8.86 4.40 4.98
C ILE A 154 8.35 5.83 4.85
N THR A 155 9.04 6.78 5.48
CA THR A 155 8.77 8.21 5.31
C THR A 155 10.00 8.88 4.73
N LEU A 156 9.79 9.65 3.66
CA LEU A 156 10.84 10.31 2.90
C LEU A 156 10.48 11.79 2.71
N PRO A 157 11.46 12.72 2.72
CA PRO A 157 11.21 14.11 2.34
C PRO A 157 10.98 14.23 0.82
N SER A 158 10.73 15.45 0.34
CA SER A 158 10.83 15.73 -1.09
C SER A 158 12.24 15.42 -1.61
N GLY A 159 12.36 14.83 -2.81
CA GLY A 159 13.66 14.49 -3.38
C GLY A 159 13.65 13.54 -4.57
N ASN A 160 14.83 13.09 -4.96
CA ASN A 160 15.02 12.11 -6.04
C ASN A 160 15.41 10.76 -5.43
N TYR A 161 14.70 9.70 -5.79
CA TYR A 161 14.86 8.38 -5.19
C TYR A 161 15.13 7.32 -6.25
N SER A 162 16.27 6.63 -6.08
CA SER A 162 16.60 5.42 -6.82
C SER A 162 16.28 4.21 -5.96
N THR A 163 15.32 3.40 -6.40
CA THR A 163 14.84 2.26 -5.60
C THR A 163 15.12 0.93 -6.28
N GLN A 164 15.52 -0.03 -5.45
CA GLN A 164 15.83 -1.40 -5.86
C GLN A 164 15.69 -2.34 -4.65
N PRO A 165 15.37 -3.62 -4.86
CA PRO A 165 15.39 -4.62 -3.81
C PRO A 165 16.77 -4.69 -3.15
N ALA A 166 16.80 -4.80 -1.83
CA ALA A 166 18.03 -4.95 -1.06
C ALA A 166 17.96 -6.14 -0.12
N LEU A 167 19.07 -6.86 0.03
CA LEU A 167 19.15 -8.08 0.83
C LEU A 167 20.20 -7.93 1.94
N VAL A 168 19.90 -8.52 3.09
CA VAL A 168 20.85 -8.72 4.20
C VAL A 168 20.82 -10.19 4.59
N GLY A 169 21.96 -10.88 4.49
CA GLY A 169 22.06 -12.31 4.77
C GLY A 169 21.10 -13.19 3.94
N GLY A 170 20.75 -12.76 2.72
CA GLY A 170 19.81 -13.47 1.84
C GLY A 170 18.32 -13.25 2.14
N SER A 171 17.99 -12.46 3.17
CA SER A 171 16.62 -12.03 3.48
C SER A 171 16.40 -10.59 3.01
N CYS A 172 15.13 -10.18 2.83
CA CYS A 172 14.83 -8.80 2.46
C CYS A 172 15.25 -7.81 3.54
N ASP A 173 16.10 -6.84 3.19
CA ASP A 173 16.56 -5.81 4.12
C ASP A 173 15.55 -4.66 4.20
N ARG A 174 14.65 -4.75 5.18
CA ARG A 174 13.61 -3.74 5.42
C ARG A 174 14.12 -2.47 6.12
N SER A 175 15.40 -2.42 6.50
CA SER A 175 16.01 -1.24 7.14
C SER A 175 16.44 -0.16 6.14
N ILE A 176 16.62 -0.54 4.87
CA ILE A 176 17.00 0.36 3.79
C ILE A 176 15.76 1.09 3.27
N LEU A 177 15.74 2.43 3.42
CA LEU A 177 14.59 3.27 3.03
C LEU A 177 14.28 3.27 1.52
N THR A 178 15.24 2.88 0.68
CA THR A 178 15.08 2.75 -0.79
C THR A 178 14.81 1.31 -1.24
N ASN A 179 14.68 0.36 -0.30
CA ASN A 179 14.18 -0.98 -0.60
C ASN A 179 12.67 -0.96 -0.51
N TRP A 180 11.99 -0.97 -1.66
CA TRP A 180 10.52 -0.94 -1.72
C TRP A 180 9.95 -2.28 -2.17
N GLY A 181 10.67 -3.38 -1.99
CA GLY A 181 10.24 -4.72 -2.41
C GLY A 181 10.64 -5.07 -3.85
N ASP A 182 10.27 -6.28 -4.28
CA ASP A 182 10.67 -6.88 -5.57
C ASP A 182 9.46 -7.42 -6.34
N GLY A 183 8.76 -6.53 -7.04
CA GLY A 183 7.57 -6.87 -7.80
C GLY A 183 7.87 -7.50 -9.16
N GLN A 184 9.07 -7.30 -9.72
CA GLN A 184 9.51 -7.94 -10.95
C GLN A 184 9.91 -9.40 -10.73
N ASN A 185 10.40 -9.76 -9.54
CA ASN A 185 10.81 -11.12 -9.20
C ASN A 185 9.98 -11.68 -8.04
N PRO A 186 8.76 -12.20 -8.30
CA PRO A 186 7.85 -12.67 -7.26
C PRO A 186 8.36 -13.88 -6.46
N ALA A 187 9.45 -14.53 -6.90
CA ALA A 187 10.13 -15.60 -6.16
C ALA A 187 11.32 -15.12 -5.30
N ALA A 188 11.69 -13.83 -5.39
CA ALA A 188 12.82 -13.28 -4.66
C ALA A 188 12.48 -13.00 -3.19
N ALA A 189 13.49 -12.84 -2.34
CA ALA A 189 13.31 -12.66 -0.91
C ALA A 189 12.53 -11.40 -0.52
N CYS A 190 12.46 -10.39 -1.39
CA CYS A 190 11.70 -9.15 -1.18
C CYS A 190 10.32 -9.14 -1.87
N SER A 191 9.86 -10.26 -2.43
CA SER A 191 8.60 -10.30 -3.18
C SER A 191 7.37 -10.04 -2.32
N ASP A 192 7.43 -10.37 -1.03
CA ASP A 192 6.33 -10.18 -0.08
C ASP A 192 6.39 -8.83 0.67
N TYR A 193 7.38 -8.00 0.37
CA TYR A 193 7.57 -6.74 1.07
C TYR A 193 6.83 -5.59 0.37
N PHE A 194 5.66 -5.23 0.89
CA PHE A 194 4.81 -4.16 0.36
C PHE A 194 4.67 -3.02 1.39
N PRO A 195 5.66 -2.13 1.52
CA PRO A 195 5.59 -1.03 2.48
C PRO A 195 4.48 -0.03 2.15
N ILE A 196 4.08 0.75 3.16
CA ILE A 196 3.41 2.04 2.94
C ILE A 196 4.52 3.10 2.90
N ILE A 197 4.71 3.71 1.73
CA ILE A 197 5.69 4.76 1.48
C ILE A 197 4.96 6.11 1.51
N HIS A 198 5.41 7.04 2.33
CA HIS A 198 4.96 8.42 2.33
C HIS A 198 6.11 9.37 1.98
N ILE A 199 5.90 10.17 0.94
CA ILE A 199 6.80 11.22 0.52
C ILE A 199 6.18 12.56 0.89
N ALA A 200 6.81 13.24 1.85
CA ALA A 200 6.42 14.56 2.33
C ALA A 200 6.92 15.66 1.37
N GLY A 201 6.30 15.71 0.19
CA GLY A 201 6.51 16.70 -0.86
C GLY A 201 6.53 16.07 -2.25
N SER A 202 7.16 16.73 -3.22
CA SER A 202 7.30 16.20 -4.58
C SER A 202 8.48 15.22 -4.67
N ALA A 203 8.40 14.22 -5.55
CA ALA A 203 9.49 13.29 -5.79
C ALA A 203 9.71 12.96 -7.26
N THR A 204 10.96 12.64 -7.58
CA THR A 204 11.33 11.96 -8.81
C THR A 204 11.76 10.55 -8.49
N LEU A 205 11.15 9.56 -9.13
CA LEU A 205 11.56 8.16 -9.06
C LEU A 205 12.42 7.82 -10.27
N ASN A 206 13.60 7.30 -9.96
CA ASN A 206 14.51 6.67 -10.90
C ASN A 206 14.95 5.30 -10.34
N GLY A 207 15.78 4.56 -11.08
CA GLY A 207 16.20 3.22 -10.68
C GLY A 207 15.39 2.12 -11.37
N VAL A 208 15.03 1.06 -10.65
CA VAL A 208 14.50 -0.17 -11.24
C VAL A 208 13.01 -0.35 -10.93
N GLN A 209 12.65 -0.42 -9.65
CA GLN A 209 11.29 -0.81 -9.25
C GLN A 209 10.95 -0.48 -7.80
N GLY A 210 9.66 -0.59 -7.48
CA GLY A 210 9.12 -0.64 -6.12
C GLY A 210 7.72 -1.24 -6.07
N GLN A 211 7.22 -1.56 -4.88
CA GLN A 211 5.86 -2.06 -4.68
C GLN A 211 5.29 -1.60 -3.35
N GLY A 212 3.96 -1.60 -3.23
CA GLY A 212 3.26 -1.20 -1.99
C GLY A 212 2.21 -0.11 -2.18
N ILE A 213 2.01 0.69 -1.13
CA ILE A 213 1.17 1.90 -1.19
C ILE A 213 2.10 3.10 -1.22
N LEU A 214 2.09 3.87 -2.32
CA LEU A 214 2.84 5.11 -2.44
C LEU A 214 1.92 6.31 -2.23
N LEU A 215 2.25 7.15 -1.25
CA LEU A 215 1.56 8.38 -0.92
C LEU A 215 2.51 9.55 -1.17
N VAL A 216 2.11 10.49 -2.03
CA VAL A 216 2.93 11.67 -2.36
C VAL A 216 2.14 12.95 -2.07
N ASP A 217 2.68 13.81 -1.21
CA ASP A 217 2.02 15.08 -0.83
C ASP A 217 2.08 16.14 -1.94
N GLY A 218 3.06 16.05 -2.83
CA GLY A 218 3.25 16.93 -3.99
C GLY A 218 3.13 16.19 -5.31
N ASP A 219 4.01 16.56 -6.25
CA ASP A 219 4.06 15.99 -7.59
C ASP A 219 4.93 14.73 -7.62
N LEU A 220 4.59 13.79 -8.51
CA LEU A 220 5.39 12.60 -8.75
C LEU A 220 5.89 12.58 -10.19
N SER A 221 7.21 12.62 -10.39
CA SER A 221 7.85 12.35 -11.68
C SER A 221 8.42 10.94 -11.71
N VAL A 222 8.09 10.15 -12.73
CA VAL A 222 8.69 8.83 -12.98
C VAL A 222 9.50 8.87 -14.27
N GLN A 223 10.73 8.39 -14.20
CA GLN A 223 11.69 8.41 -15.31
C GLN A 223 12.19 7.02 -15.68
N GLY A 224 12.55 6.83 -16.95
CA GLY A 224 13.25 5.64 -17.44
C GLY A 224 12.35 4.42 -17.53
N SER A 225 12.83 3.26 -17.09
CA SER A 225 12.12 1.97 -17.12
C SER A 225 11.52 1.58 -15.76
N TYR A 226 11.31 2.56 -14.88
CA TYR A 226 10.88 2.32 -13.50
C TYR A 226 9.49 1.69 -13.44
N GLN A 227 9.32 0.62 -12.66
CA GLN A 227 8.02 -0.04 -12.47
C GLN A 227 7.58 0.01 -11.00
N PHE A 228 6.32 0.40 -10.77
CA PHE A 228 5.69 0.34 -9.47
C PHE A 228 4.53 -0.64 -9.46
N PHE A 229 4.47 -1.53 -8.46
CA PHE A 229 3.41 -2.53 -8.30
C PHE A 229 2.58 -2.23 -7.06
N GLY A 230 1.34 -1.76 -7.23
CA GLY A 230 0.45 -1.47 -6.11
C GLY A 230 -0.46 -0.28 -6.30
N ILE A 231 -0.66 0.46 -5.21
CA ILE A 231 -1.57 1.61 -5.16
C ILE A 231 -0.75 2.88 -5.04
N VAL A 232 -1.05 3.87 -5.87
CA VAL A 232 -0.36 5.16 -5.87
C VAL A 232 -1.38 6.28 -5.70
N VAL A 233 -1.19 7.11 -4.67
CA VAL A 233 -2.02 8.29 -4.40
C VAL A 233 -1.14 9.54 -4.38
N ILE A 234 -1.40 10.45 -5.31
CA ILE A 234 -0.63 11.67 -5.53
C ILE A 234 -1.57 12.85 -5.29
N GLN A 235 -1.18 13.73 -4.37
CA GLN A 235 -1.94 14.94 -4.06
C GLN A 235 -1.68 16.08 -5.07
N GLY A 236 -0.57 16.05 -5.81
CA GLY A 236 -0.24 16.95 -6.91
C GLY A 236 -0.35 16.30 -8.30
N ASP A 237 0.60 16.63 -9.17
CA ASP A 237 0.67 16.16 -10.55
C ASP A 237 1.41 14.82 -10.72
N LEU A 238 0.89 13.94 -11.57
CA LEU A 238 1.64 12.79 -12.07
C LEU A 238 2.33 13.12 -13.40
N LYS A 239 3.66 12.99 -13.45
CA LYS A 239 4.50 13.16 -14.64
C LYS A 239 5.23 11.87 -14.97
N THR A 240 5.02 11.31 -16.16
CA THR A 240 5.73 10.10 -16.60
C THR A 240 6.45 10.37 -17.91
N ALA A 241 7.74 10.03 -17.94
CA ALA A 241 8.54 10.05 -19.15
C ALA A 241 9.07 8.64 -19.41
N GLY A 242 8.49 7.98 -20.42
CA GLY A 242 8.93 6.65 -20.85
C GLY A 242 10.22 6.73 -21.65
N GLY A 243 11.11 5.76 -21.44
CA GLY A 243 12.28 5.54 -22.28
C GLY A 243 12.70 4.06 -22.21
N GLY A 244 12.89 3.42 -23.37
CA GLY A 244 13.30 2.01 -23.45
C GLY A 244 12.17 1.03 -23.85
N SER A 245 12.43 -0.28 -23.68
CA SER A 245 11.58 -1.39 -24.14
C SER A 245 10.56 -1.89 -23.11
N THR A 246 10.52 -1.30 -21.92
CA THR A 246 9.75 -1.78 -20.77
C THR A 246 8.26 -1.51 -20.94
N ASP A 247 7.43 -2.49 -20.57
CA ASP A 247 6.02 -2.50 -20.98
C ASP A 247 5.08 -1.63 -20.12
N ALA A 248 5.38 -1.40 -18.83
CA ALA A 248 4.58 -0.52 -17.98
C ALA A 248 5.32 0.06 -16.78
N HIS A 249 4.97 1.30 -16.42
CA HIS A 249 5.51 2.01 -15.25
C HIS A 249 4.71 1.76 -13.98
N PHE A 250 3.42 1.44 -14.12
CA PHE A 250 2.54 1.19 -12.99
C PHE A 250 1.69 -0.04 -13.26
N TRP A 251 1.62 -0.92 -12.26
CA TRP A 251 0.77 -2.09 -12.20
C TRP A 251 -0.10 -2.00 -10.95
N GLY A 252 -1.38 -1.69 -11.11
CA GLY A 252 -2.32 -1.56 -10.00
C GLY A 252 -3.29 -0.40 -10.20
N GLY A 253 -3.37 0.53 -9.25
CA GLY A 253 -4.30 1.66 -9.35
C GLY A 253 -3.63 2.98 -9.01
N VAL A 254 -3.83 3.98 -9.86
CA VAL A 254 -3.23 5.31 -9.70
C VAL A 254 -4.31 6.36 -9.51
N MET A 255 -4.15 7.18 -8.46
CA MET A 255 -5.04 8.30 -8.13
C MET A 255 -4.19 9.57 -8.07
N ALA A 256 -4.39 10.50 -8.98
CA ALA A 256 -3.66 11.77 -9.02
C ALA A 256 -4.63 12.94 -9.14
N LYS A 257 -4.56 13.95 -8.27
CA LYS A 257 -5.51 15.06 -8.30
C LYS A 257 -5.48 15.82 -9.62
N ASN A 258 -4.29 16.08 -10.15
CA ASN A 258 -4.09 16.60 -11.48
C ASN A 258 -3.12 15.69 -12.25
N ALA A 259 -3.33 15.51 -13.54
CA ALA A 259 -2.47 14.66 -14.38
C ALA A 259 -2.04 15.44 -15.61
N ASP A 260 -1.33 16.56 -15.41
CA ASP A 260 -0.74 17.27 -16.53
C ASP A 260 0.54 16.58 -17.02
N LEU A 261 0.48 16.07 -18.25
CA LEU A 261 1.62 15.60 -19.02
C LEU A 261 1.82 16.54 -20.22
N SER A 262 1.95 17.84 -19.98
CA SER A 262 2.30 18.81 -21.01
C SER A 262 3.83 18.91 -21.14
N GLU A 263 4.31 18.48 -22.30
CA GLU A 263 5.70 18.48 -22.78
C GLU A 263 6.73 17.68 -21.97
N GLN A 264 7.08 16.50 -22.46
CA GLN A 264 8.26 16.29 -23.34
C GLN A 264 8.28 14.80 -23.73
N ASN A 265 7.94 14.51 -25.00
CA ASN A 265 8.13 13.22 -25.67
C ASN A 265 7.78 11.98 -24.82
N LEU A 266 6.55 11.50 -24.92
CA LEU A 266 6.26 10.09 -24.61
C LEU A 266 6.82 9.20 -25.74
N SER A 267 8.13 9.32 -25.95
CA SER A 267 8.94 8.48 -26.81
C SER A 267 9.33 7.25 -26.00
N GLY A 268 8.46 6.27 -26.00
CA GLY A 268 8.59 5.07 -25.19
C GLY A 268 7.23 4.65 -24.64
N LYS A 269 7.09 3.40 -24.20
CA LYS A 269 5.84 2.83 -23.71
C LYS A 269 5.53 3.29 -22.27
N ALA A 270 5.18 4.56 -22.04
CA ALA A 270 4.74 4.97 -20.71
C ALA A 270 3.32 4.44 -20.46
N THR A 271 3.24 3.30 -19.76
CA THR A 271 1.99 2.54 -19.59
C THR A 271 1.53 2.49 -18.13
N LEU A 272 0.24 2.77 -17.91
CA LEU A 272 -0.50 2.57 -16.66
C LEU A 272 -1.42 1.36 -16.82
N ASN A 273 -1.09 0.24 -16.18
CA ASN A 273 -1.87 -0.98 -16.24
C ASN A 273 -2.68 -1.19 -14.96
N TYR A 274 -3.99 -1.33 -15.11
CA TYR A 274 -4.84 -1.77 -14.02
C TYR A 274 -4.51 -3.23 -13.64
N SER A 275 -4.28 -3.47 -12.35
CA SER A 275 -4.05 -4.82 -11.84
C SER A 275 -4.76 -5.04 -10.51
N SER A 276 -5.83 -5.83 -10.53
CA SER A 276 -6.52 -6.25 -9.30
C SER A 276 -5.59 -7.09 -8.41
N CYS A 277 -4.67 -7.86 -9.02
CA CYS A 277 -3.75 -8.68 -8.26
C CYS A 277 -2.75 -7.85 -7.44
N SER A 278 -2.11 -6.84 -8.05
CA SER A 278 -1.21 -5.95 -7.31
C SER A 278 -1.94 -5.17 -6.23
N ILE A 279 -3.16 -4.69 -6.50
CA ILE A 279 -4.02 -4.03 -5.51
C ILE A 279 -4.30 -4.97 -4.34
N ASN A 280 -4.74 -6.21 -4.60
CA ASN A 280 -5.07 -7.18 -3.57
C ASN A 280 -3.85 -7.59 -2.73
N ALA A 281 -2.69 -7.81 -3.36
CA ALA A 281 -1.46 -8.16 -2.65
C ALA A 281 -1.05 -7.05 -1.67
N VAL A 282 -1.09 -5.79 -2.12
CA VAL A 282 -0.78 -4.63 -1.29
C VAL A 282 -1.80 -4.46 -0.16
N LEU A 283 -3.10 -4.58 -0.46
CA LEU A 283 -4.15 -4.46 0.56
C LEU A 283 -4.03 -5.56 1.61
N GLN A 284 -3.68 -6.78 1.23
CA GLN A 284 -3.44 -7.86 2.19
C GLN A 284 -2.22 -7.56 3.07
N ALA A 285 -1.12 -7.10 2.48
CA ALA A 285 0.13 -6.85 3.19
C ALA A 285 0.10 -5.61 4.11
N THR A 286 -0.69 -4.58 3.77
CA THR A 286 -0.73 -3.28 4.49
C THR A 286 -1.94 -3.09 5.39
N SER A 287 -2.84 -4.08 5.41
CA SER A 287 -4.09 -3.97 6.13
C SER A 287 -3.90 -3.88 7.66
N ALA A 288 -4.59 -2.91 8.26
CA ALA A 288 -4.56 -2.73 9.71
C ALA A 288 -5.43 -3.76 10.42
N ILE A 289 -4.91 -4.27 11.54
CA ILE A 289 -5.67 -5.08 12.49
C ILE A 289 -6.63 -4.16 13.25
N SER A 290 -7.93 -4.44 13.21
CA SER A 290 -8.96 -3.72 13.93
C SER A 290 -9.71 -4.66 14.87
N MET A 291 -9.90 -4.26 16.12
CA MET A 291 -10.75 -5.02 17.05
C MET A 291 -12.20 -5.01 16.58
N MET A 292 -12.94 -6.10 16.82
CA MET A 292 -14.37 -6.09 16.58
C MET A 292 -15.07 -5.05 17.46
N ARG A 293 -15.96 -4.25 16.86
CA ARG A 293 -16.66 -3.14 17.54
C ARG A 293 -17.50 -3.59 18.74
N SER A 294 -17.96 -4.83 18.77
CA SER A 294 -18.72 -5.40 19.89
C SER A 294 -18.22 -6.81 20.19
N ARG A 295 -18.14 -7.14 21.49
CA ARG A 295 -17.69 -8.45 22.01
C ARG A 295 -16.31 -8.87 21.48
N GLY A 296 -15.45 -7.89 21.17
CA GLY A 296 -14.14 -8.12 20.56
C GLY A 296 -13.09 -8.66 21.52
N TRP A 297 -13.37 -8.74 22.82
CA TRP A 297 -12.48 -9.39 23.78
C TRP A 297 -13.27 -10.05 24.92
N VAL A 298 -12.64 -11.01 25.58
CA VAL A 298 -13.16 -11.73 26.74
C VAL A 298 -12.03 -12.10 27.69
N GLN A 299 -12.24 -11.97 29.00
CA GLN A 299 -11.37 -12.58 29.99
C GLN A 299 -11.73 -14.06 30.09
N LEU A 300 -10.75 -14.93 29.88
CA LEU A 300 -10.93 -16.38 29.91
C LEU A 300 -10.80 -16.94 31.33
N TYR A 301 -9.89 -16.38 32.13
CA TYR A 301 -9.78 -16.56 33.59
C TYR A 301 -8.80 -15.52 34.16
#